data_AF-A0A2W5B847-F1
#
_entry.id   AF-A0A2W5B847-F1
#
_cell.length_a   1.000
_cell.length_b   1.000
_cell.length_c   1.000
_cell.angle_alpha   90.00
_cell.angle_beta   90.00
_cell.angle_gamma   90.00
#
_symmetry.space_group_name_H-M   'P 1'
#
loop_
_entity.id
_entity.type
_entity.pdbx_description
1 polymer ?
#
loop_
_entity_poly.entity_id
_entity_poly.type
_entity_poly.pdbx_seq_one_letter_code
_entity_poly.pdbx_strand_id
1 'polypeptide(L)'
;MAAAEFSGVDLFGDPVTPRKEGRGRPEHSWSIENSNKVLLAFVRGLTVKQAATAIGVSVPTLRKHYSSELAQRDAAAIRFEMVQFSRLNELAKTGSVPAEKELARRLEKARLDDLSDRVSNHARPPRPAALGKKEVALQDAQDVRGLYETPGPPPGLLN
;
A
#
# COMPACT_ATOMS: atom_id res chain seq x y z
N MET A 1 -38.27 -19.53 25.32
CA MET A 1 -37.55 -20.38 24.35
C MET A 1 -36.07 -20.13 24.53
N ALA A 2 -35.31 -21.20 24.77
CA ALA A 2 -33.98 -21.20 25.36
C ALA A 2 -32.97 -20.29 24.63
N ALA A 3 -32.32 -19.41 25.37
CA ALA A 3 -31.10 -18.74 24.93
C ALA A 3 -30.02 -19.81 24.82
N ALA A 4 -29.65 -20.20 23.60
CA ALA A 4 -28.52 -21.10 23.38
C ALA A 4 -27.24 -20.35 23.79
N GLU A 5 -26.69 -20.70 24.95
CA GLU A 5 -25.38 -20.26 25.42
C GLU A 5 -24.28 -20.90 24.56
N PHE A 6 -24.08 -20.40 23.34
CA PHE A 6 -22.85 -20.67 22.59
C PHE A 6 -21.74 -19.77 23.12
N SER A 7 -21.19 -20.12 24.29
CA SER A 7 -20.06 -19.41 24.92
C SER A 7 -18.72 -19.91 24.37
N GLY A 8 -18.57 -19.90 23.04
CA GLY A 8 -17.34 -20.33 22.36
C GLY A 8 -16.61 -19.15 21.71
N VAL A 9 -15.28 -19.20 21.73
CA VAL A 9 -14.41 -18.36 20.90
C VAL A 9 -14.04 -19.12 19.63
N ASP A 10 -14.06 -18.43 18.47
CA ASP A 10 -13.59 -18.97 17.19
C ASP A 10 -12.05 -19.13 17.20
N LEU A 11 -11.49 -19.75 16.17
CA LEU A 11 -10.05 -19.97 15.97
C LEU A 11 -9.21 -18.68 16.08
N PHE A 12 -9.82 -17.52 15.82
CA PHE A 12 -9.17 -16.22 15.90
C PHE A 12 -9.41 -15.48 17.23
N GLY A 13 -10.10 -16.11 18.18
CA GLY A 13 -10.43 -15.53 19.48
C GLY A 13 -11.71 -14.69 19.49
N ASP A 14 -12.44 -14.62 18.39
CA ASP A 14 -13.69 -13.85 18.28
C ASP A 14 -14.87 -14.60 18.90
N PRO A 15 -15.80 -13.91 19.59
CA PRO A 15 -16.96 -14.56 20.19
C PRO A 15 -17.92 -15.07 19.10
N VAL A 16 -18.25 -16.37 19.13
CA VAL A 16 -19.22 -16.97 18.21
C VAL A 16 -20.62 -16.45 18.56
N THR A 17 -21.11 -15.49 17.78
CA THR A 17 -22.43 -14.90 18.02
C THR A 17 -23.51 -15.75 17.36
N PRO A 18 -24.54 -16.22 18.10
CA PRO A 18 -25.62 -16.99 17.50
C PRO A 18 -26.38 -16.15 16.46
N ARG A 19 -26.89 -16.82 15.43
CA ARG A 19 -27.73 -16.18 14.41
C ARG A 19 -28.98 -15.62 15.09
N LYS A 20 -29.13 -14.29 15.09
CA LYS A 20 -30.32 -13.63 15.63
C LYS A 20 -31.51 -13.91 14.69
N GLU A 21 -32.46 -14.72 15.15
CA GLU A 21 -33.71 -15.00 14.45
C GLU A 21 -34.69 -13.82 14.66
N GLY A 22 -35.08 -13.14 13.58
CA GLY A 22 -35.94 -11.96 13.60
C GLY A 22 -36.25 -11.45 12.19
N ARG A 23 -37.11 -10.43 12.06
CA ARG A 23 -37.51 -9.83 10.76
C ARG A 23 -36.30 -9.18 10.07
N GLY A 24 -35.71 -9.93 9.13
CA GLY A 24 -34.62 -9.49 8.26
C GLY A 24 -33.28 -9.27 8.97
N ARG A 25 -32.18 -9.33 8.20
CA ARG A 25 -30.87 -8.86 8.69
C ARG A 25 -30.89 -7.32 8.65
N PRO A 26 -30.62 -6.62 9.76
CA PRO A 26 -30.53 -5.16 9.74
C PRO A 26 -29.46 -4.70 8.74
N GLU A 27 -29.71 -3.57 8.07
CA GLU A 27 -28.74 -2.97 7.15
C GLU A 27 -27.48 -2.54 7.93
N HIS A 28 -26.32 -2.59 7.26
CA HIS A 28 -25.07 -2.12 7.84
C HIS A 28 -25.15 -0.62 8.15
N SER A 29 -24.85 -0.24 9.39
CA SER A 29 -24.77 1.16 9.79
C SER A 29 -23.32 1.61 9.92
N TRP A 30 -23.07 2.88 9.58
CA TRP A 30 -21.79 3.50 9.85
C TRP A 30 -21.58 3.59 11.37
N SER A 31 -20.38 3.25 11.82
CA SER A 31 -19.96 3.38 13.22
C SER A 31 -18.53 3.89 13.28
N ILE A 32 -18.21 4.63 14.34
CA ILE A 32 -16.87 5.20 14.51
C ILE A 32 -15.81 4.11 14.69
N GLU A 33 -16.14 3.02 15.37
CA GLU A 33 -15.23 1.89 15.56
C GLU A 33 -14.88 1.24 14.22
N ASN A 34 -15.89 0.99 13.38
CA ASN A 34 -15.67 0.42 12.05
C ASN A 34 -14.93 1.41 11.14
N SER A 35 -15.25 2.71 11.20
CA SER A 35 -14.53 3.76 10.46
C SER A 35 -13.05 3.78 10.82
N ASN A 36 -12.72 3.71 12.11
CA ASN A 36 -11.33 3.63 12.58
C ASN A 36 -10.64 2.35 12.07
N LYS A 37 -11.33 1.21 12.05
CA LYS A 37 -10.80 -0.04 11.46
C LYS A 37 -10.54 0.11 9.95
N VAL A 38 -11.42 0.77 9.19
CA VAL A 38 -11.20 1.09 7.76
C VAL A 38 -9.92 1.92 7.61
N LEU A 39 -9.80 3.01 8.37
CA LEU A 39 -8.68 3.93 8.27
C LEU A 39 -7.36 3.23 8.64
N LEU A 40 -7.35 2.41 9.70
CA LEU A 40 -6.18 1.60 10.06
C LEU A 40 -5.79 0.59 8.97
N ALA A 41 -6.77 0.00 8.28
CA ALA A 41 -6.48 -0.86 7.13
C ALA A 41 -5.78 -0.08 6.00
N PHE A 42 -6.20 1.16 5.73
CA PHE A 42 -5.55 2.01 4.73
C PHE A 42 -4.17 2.52 5.16
N VAL A 43 -3.95 2.80 6.43
CA VAL A 43 -2.62 3.12 6.98
C VAL A 43 -1.63 1.98 6.71
N ARG A 44 -2.09 0.73 6.80
CA ARG A 44 -1.29 -0.46 6.48
C ARG A 44 -1.05 -0.63 4.96
N GLY A 45 -1.69 0.16 4.11
CA GLY A 45 -1.63 0.02 2.66
C GLY A 45 -2.51 -1.10 2.11
N LEU A 46 -3.54 -1.55 2.85
CA LEU A 46 -4.44 -2.59 2.37
C LEU A 46 -5.37 -2.09 1.27
N THR A 47 -5.73 -2.99 0.36
CA THR A 47 -6.69 -2.72 -0.70
C THR A 47 -8.12 -2.55 -0.16
N VAL A 48 -9.00 -1.91 -0.92
CA VAL A 48 -10.41 -1.73 -0.57
C VAL A 48 -11.11 -3.07 -0.30
N LYS A 49 -10.74 -4.12 -1.03
CA LYS A 49 -11.27 -5.47 -0.83
C LYS A 49 -10.85 -6.03 0.53
N GLN A 50 -9.58 -5.90 0.89
CA GLN A 50 -9.05 -6.36 2.17
C GLN A 50 -9.62 -5.56 3.35
N ALA A 51 -9.78 -4.24 3.19
CA ALA A 51 -10.43 -3.40 4.20
C ALA A 51 -11.90 -3.80 4.43
N ALA A 52 -12.62 -4.16 3.36
CA ALA A 52 -14.00 -4.68 3.47
C ALA A 52 -14.03 -6.02 4.23
N THR A 53 -13.08 -6.93 3.93
CA THR A 53 -12.93 -8.20 4.66
C THR A 53 -12.61 -7.97 6.14
N ALA A 54 -11.76 -6.99 6.48
CA ALA A 54 -11.40 -6.68 7.86
C ALA A 54 -12.59 -6.26 8.74
N ILE A 55 -13.67 -5.73 8.14
CA ILE A 55 -14.89 -5.31 8.86
C ILE A 55 -16.04 -6.32 8.64
N GLY A 56 -15.82 -7.34 7.80
CA GLY A 56 -16.84 -8.35 7.51
C GLY A 56 -17.96 -7.85 6.61
N VAL A 57 -17.68 -6.88 5.73
CA VAL A 57 -18.68 -6.27 4.85
C VAL A 57 -18.31 -6.47 3.38
N SER A 58 -19.30 -6.41 2.49
CA SER A 58 -19.05 -6.43 1.04
C SER A 58 -18.44 -5.12 0.54
N VAL A 59 -17.69 -5.18 -0.57
CA VAL A 59 -17.12 -3.99 -1.23
C VAL A 59 -18.17 -2.92 -1.60
N PRO A 60 -19.33 -3.24 -2.20
CA PRO A 60 -20.32 -2.21 -2.50
C PRO A 60 -20.88 -1.54 -1.23
N THR A 61 -21.06 -2.30 -0.15
CA THR A 61 -21.48 -1.74 1.14
C THR A 61 -20.41 -0.81 1.72
N LEU A 62 -19.13 -1.17 1.64
CA LEU A 62 -18.03 -0.29 2.07
C LEU A 62 -18.04 1.03 1.29
N ARG A 63 -18.21 0.98 -0.03
CA ARG A 63 -18.29 2.17 -0.88
C ARG A 63 -19.50 3.05 -0.57
N LYS A 64 -20.63 2.45 -0.19
CA LYS A 64 -21.86 3.17 0.16
C LYS A 64 -21.73 3.90 1.50
N HIS A 65 -21.21 3.26 2.54
CA HIS A 65 -21.24 3.78 3.91
C HIS A 65 -19.95 4.49 4.35
N TYR A 66 -18.82 4.26 3.66
CA TYR A 66 -17.50 4.78 4.03
C TYR A 66 -16.82 5.52 2.87
N SER A 67 -17.59 6.27 2.09
CA SER A 67 -17.08 7.03 0.94
C SER A 67 -16.05 8.09 1.36
N SER A 68 -16.24 8.72 2.51
CA SER A 68 -15.33 9.72 3.08
C SER A 68 -13.97 9.13 3.44
N GLU A 69 -13.96 7.96 4.06
CA GLU A 69 -12.75 7.24 4.46
C GLU A 69 -11.99 6.73 3.23
N LEU A 70 -12.71 6.28 2.21
CA LEU A 70 -12.12 5.87 0.92
C LEU A 70 -11.40 7.02 0.21
N ALA A 71 -11.94 8.24 0.27
CA ALA A 71 -11.29 9.42 -0.28
C ALA A 71 -9.97 9.77 0.45
N GLN A 72 -9.84 9.37 1.72
CA GLN A 72 -8.64 9.63 2.52
C GLN A 72 -7.59 8.53 2.42
N ARG A 73 -7.83 7.47 1.65
CA ARG A 73 -6.95 6.29 1.58
C ARG A 73 -5.48 6.65 1.34
N ASP A 74 -5.21 7.48 0.34
CA ASP A 74 -3.85 7.79 -0.09
C ASP A 74 -3.12 8.68 0.94
N ALA A 75 -3.87 9.49 1.70
CA ALA A 75 -3.36 10.33 2.77
C ALA A 75 -3.39 9.66 4.16
N ALA A 76 -3.99 8.46 4.28
CA ALA A 76 -4.29 7.84 5.58
C ALA A 76 -3.01 7.56 6.37
N ALA A 77 -1.98 7.01 5.71
CA ALA A 77 -0.70 6.68 6.34
C ALA A 77 -0.02 7.94 6.93
N ILE A 78 0.11 9.00 6.13
CA ILE A 78 0.72 10.28 6.55
C ILE A 78 -0.07 10.89 7.71
N ARG A 79 -1.41 10.93 7.61
CA ARG A 79 -2.26 11.48 8.67
C ARG A 79 -2.12 10.72 9.98
N PHE A 80 -2.10 9.39 9.92
CA PHE A 80 -1.94 8.56 11.10
C PHE A 80 -0.57 8.74 11.75
N GLU A 81 0.49 8.81 10.94
CA GLU A 81 1.84 9.07 11.43
C GLU A 81 1.91 10.42 12.17
N MET A 82 1.33 11.48 11.60
CA MET A 82 1.27 12.79 12.25
C MET A 82 0.50 12.78 13.57
N VAL A 83 -0.62 12.04 13.65
CA VAL A 83 -1.37 11.86 14.91
C VAL A 83 -0.51 11.14 15.95
N GLN A 84 0.24 10.11 15.54
CA GLN A 84 1.13 9.38 16.44
C GLN A 84 2.30 10.26 16.92
N PHE A 85 2.87 11.09 16.05
CA PHE A 85 3.87 12.07 16.44
C PHE A 85 3.32 13.12 17.39
N SER A 86 2.10 13.61 17.15
CA SER A 86 1.45 14.53 18.08
C SER A 86 1.31 13.91 19.46
N ARG A 87 0.85 12.65 19.57
CA ARG A 87 0.71 11.94 20.85
C ARG A 87 2.06 11.76 21.55
N LEU A 88 3.09 11.34 20.82
CA LEU A 88 4.44 11.18 21.35
C LEU A 88 5.03 12.51 21.80
N ASN A 89 4.79 13.59 21.04
CA ASN A 89 5.25 14.93 21.38
C ASN A 89 4.58 15.45 22.65
N GLU A 90 3.27 15.24 22.84
CA GLU A 90 2.61 15.59 24.09
C GLU A 90 3.18 14.80 25.29
N LEU A 91 3.45 13.49 25.13
CA LEU A 91 4.10 12.70 26.17
C LEU A 91 5.55 13.15 26.45
N ALA A 92 6.31 13.51 25.41
CA ALA A 92 7.65 14.06 25.55
C ALA A 92 7.64 15.39 26.31
N LYS A 93 6.69 16.30 25.99
CA LYS A 93 6.50 17.56 26.73
C LYS A 93 6.23 17.34 28.22
N THR A 94 5.58 16.24 28.59
CA THR A 94 5.36 15.87 30.00
C THR A 94 6.61 15.32 30.70
N GLY A 95 7.74 15.19 30.00
CA GLY A 95 9.03 14.74 30.55
C GLY A 95 9.30 13.24 30.44
N SER A 96 8.54 12.52 29.61
CA SER A 96 8.76 11.09 29.38
C SER A 96 9.94 10.84 28.44
N VAL A 97 11.12 10.56 29.01
CA VAL A 97 12.35 10.20 28.27
C VAL A 97 12.15 9.03 27.29
N PRO A 98 11.36 7.96 27.60
CA PRO A 98 11.05 6.93 26.62
C PRO A 98 10.30 7.46 25.40
N ALA A 99 9.37 8.40 25.58
CA ALA A 99 8.62 9.00 24.48
C ALA A 99 9.53 9.87 23.60
N GLU A 100 10.48 10.62 24.19
CA GLU A 100 11.48 11.38 23.45
C GLU A 100 12.36 10.48 22.58
N LYS A 101 12.85 9.36 23.15
CA LYS A 101 13.67 8.39 22.41
C LYS A 101 12.90 7.76 21.25
N GLU A 102 11.65 7.36 21.47
CA GLU A 102 10.81 6.80 20.42
C GLU A 102 10.47 7.82 19.34
N LEU A 103 10.22 9.08 19.71
CA LEU A 103 10.00 10.17 18.77
C LEU A 103 11.24 10.41 17.90
N ALA A 104 12.42 10.54 18.52
CA ALA A 104 13.69 10.71 17.81
C ALA A 104 13.95 9.55 16.84
N ARG A 105 13.79 8.31 17.30
CA ARG A 105 13.98 7.10 16.48
C ARG A 105 13.07 7.09 15.24
N ARG A 106 11.81 7.48 15.38
CA ARG A 106 10.89 7.50 14.24
C ARG A 106 11.20 8.64 13.26
N LEU A 107 11.61 9.80 13.75
CA LEU A 107 12.06 10.90 12.89
C LEU A 107 13.33 10.54 12.11
N GLU A 108 14.28 9.85 12.76
CA GLU A 108 15.47 9.34 12.09
C GLU A 108 15.12 8.33 11.00
N LYS A 109 14.19 7.41 11.28
CA LYS A 109 13.71 6.45 10.28
C LYS A 109 13.08 7.16 9.08
N ALA A 110 12.19 8.14 9.30
CA ALA A 110 11.56 8.90 8.22
C ALA A 110 12.61 9.62 7.34
N ARG A 111 13.64 10.21 7.95
CA ARG A 111 14.76 10.82 7.20
C ARG A 111 15.55 9.81 6.39
N LEU A 112 15.72 8.60 6.90
CA LEU A 112 16.43 7.53 6.20
C LEU A 112 15.61 7.01 5.01
N ASP A 113 14.30 6.87 5.17
CA ASP A 113 13.38 6.50 4.09
C ASP A 113 13.39 7.59 2.99
N ASP A 114 13.30 8.88 3.36
CA ASP A 114 13.42 10.02 2.42
C ASP A 114 14.76 10.02 1.65
N LEU A 115 15.86 9.71 2.35
CA LEU A 115 17.19 9.62 1.73
C LEU A 115 17.26 8.44 0.76
N SER A 116 16.72 7.28 1.16
CA SER A 116 16.64 6.09 0.32
C SER A 116 15.85 6.37 -0.96
N ASP A 117 14.70 7.03 -0.85
CA ASP A 117 13.87 7.40 -2.00
C ASP A 117 14.60 8.36 -2.94
N ARG A 118 15.32 9.36 -2.41
CA ARG A 118 16.14 10.27 -3.24
C ARG A 118 17.26 9.53 -3.96
N VAL A 119 17.94 8.61 -3.28
CA VAL A 119 19.03 7.82 -3.89
C VAL A 119 18.47 6.89 -4.97
N SER A 120 17.33 6.23 -4.71
CA SER A 120 16.64 5.38 -5.67
C SER A 120 16.20 6.16 -6.92
N ASN A 121 15.58 7.33 -6.72
CA ASN A 121 15.14 8.20 -7.81
C ASN A 121 16.30 8.87 -8.57
N HIS A 122 17.48 8.95 -7.97
CA HIS A 122 18.72 9.43 -8.61
C HIS A 122 19.66 8.30 -9.02
N ALA A 123 19.20 7.04 -8.98
CA ALA A 123 19.97 5.92 -9.47
C ALA A 123 20.21 6.10 -10.97
N ARG A 124 21.48 6.07 -11.38
CA ARG A 124 21.88 6.13 -12.79
C ARG A 124 21.17 5.00 -13.54
N PRO A 125 20.60 5.25 -14.74
CA PRO A 125 19.96 4.19 -15.51
C PRO A 125 20.92 3.01 -15.68
N PRO A 126 20.39 1.77 -15.65
CA PRO A 126 21.22 0.58 -15.74
C PRO A 126 22.09 0.70 -16.99
N ARG A 127 23.42 0.58 -16.80
CA ARG A 127 24.33 0.56 -17.94
C ARG A 127 23.89 -0.61 -18.84
N PRO A 128 23.77 -0.41 -20.17
CA PRO A 128 23.45 -1.51 -21.06
C PRO A 128 24.47 -2.62 -20.83
N ALA A 129 24.00 -3.88 -20.90
CA ALA A 129 24.85 -5.04 -20.74
C ALA A 129 26.07 -4.89 -21.65
N ALA A 130 27.28 -5.12 -21.09
CA ALA A 130 28.50 -5.05 -21.87
C ALA A 130 28.46 -6.19 -22.91
N LEU A 131 28.02 -5.85 -24.12
CA LEU A 131 28.03 -6.74 -25.27
C LEU A 131 29.47 -7.21 -25.51
N GLY A 132 29.63 -8.48 -25.88
CA GLY A 132 30.95 -9.01 -26.18
C GLY A 132 31.57 -8.19 -27.32
N LYS A 133 32.91 -8.05 -27.35
CA LYS A 133 33.61 -7.30 -28.42
C LYS A 133 33.18 -7.71 -29.85
N LYS A 134 32.76 -8.97 -30.02
CA LYS A 134 32.25 -9.52 -31.29
C LYS A 134 30.83 -9.07 -31.62
N GLU A 135 29.95 -8.98 -30.62
CA GLU A 135 28.57 -8.53 -30.78
C GLU A 135 28.51 -7.01 -31.02
N VAL A 136 29.37 -6.25 -30.32
CA VAL A 136 29.57 -4.81 -30.56
C VAL A 136 30.02 -4.56 -31.99
N ALA A 137 31.04 -5.28 -32.46
CA ALA A 137 31.52 -5.13 -33.84
C ALA A 137 30.43 -5.47 -34.89
N LEU A 138 29.53 -6.41 -34.59
CA LEU A 138 28.43 -6.77 -35.48
C LEU A 138 27.33 -5.69 -35.48
N GLN A 139 27.00 -5.13 -34.31
CA GLN A 139 26.05 -4.02 -34.20
C GLN A 139 26.60 -2.75 -34.84
N ASP A 140 27.86 -2.40 -34.59
CA ASP A 140 28.53 -1.26 -35.21
C ASP A 140 28.53 -1.39 -36.74
N ALA A 141 28.74 -2.60 -37.27
CA ALA A 141 28.67 -2.87 -38.71
C ALA A 141 27.25 -2.74 -39.28
N GLN A 142 26.21 -3.08 -38.49
CA GLN A 142 24.81 -2.91 -38.87
C GLN A 142 24.36 -1.44 -38.79
N ASP A 143 24.97 -0.66 -37.90
CA ASP A 143 24.63 0.75 -37.67
C ASP A 143 25.42 1.74 -38.56
N VAL A 144 26.30 1.26 -39.45
CA VAL A 144 26.98 2.11 -40.45
C VAL A 144 25.96 2.71 -41.42
N ARG A 145 25.76 4.03 -41.35
CA ARG A 145 24.93 4.83 -42.26
C ARG A 145 25.75 5.82 -43.08
N GLY A 146 25.32 6.15 -44.28
CA GLY A 146 25.97 7.14 -45.16
C GLY A 146 26.80 6.53 -46.29
N LEU A 147 28.02 7.03 -46.52
CA LEU A 147 28.84 6.68 -47.70
C LEU A 147 29.21 5.19 -47.79
N TYR A 148 29.19 4.48 -46.66
CA TYR A 148 29.48 3.04 -46.53
C TYR A 148 28.25 2.21 -46.16
N GLU A 149 27.05 2.76 -46.31
CA GLU A 149 25.80 2.04 -46.08
C GLU A 149 25.66 0.88 -47.05
N THR A 150 25.21 -0.27 -46.56
CA THR A 150 24.98 -1.43 -47.41
C THR A 150 23.79 -1.15 -48.33
N PRO A 151 23.87 -1.46 -49.64
CA PRO A 151 22.76 -1.27 -50.55
C PRO A 151 21.53 -2.03 -50.06
N GLY A 152 20.38 -1.33 -50.03
CA GLY A 152 19.11 -1.96 -49.67
C GLY A 152 18.77 -3.13 -50.61
N PRO A 153 17.98 -4.10 -50.15
CA PRO A 153 17.59 -5.23 -50.98
C PRO A 153 16.81 -4.75 -52.22
N PRO A 154 17.01 -5.37 -53.39
CA PRO A 154 16.30 -4.98 -54.61
C PRO A 154 14.78 -5.14 -54.43
N PRO A 155 13.97 -4.20 -54.95
CA PRO A 155 12.53 -4.28 -54.82
C PRO A 155 11.99 -5.50 -55.58
N GLY A 156 11.44 -6.48 -54.86
CA GLY A 156 10.79 -7.66 -55.45
C GLY A 156 11.07 -9.02 -54.79
N LEU A 157 11.89 -9.08 -53.73
CA LEU A 157 12.20 -10.34 -53.01
C LEU A 157 11.55 -10.39 -51.62
N LEU A 158 10.24 -10.17 -51.56
CA LEU A 158 9.40 -10.54 -50.42
C LEU A 158 8.18 -11.28 -50.98
N ASN A 159 8.20 -12.61 -50.88
CA ASN A 159 7.01 -13.44 -50.85
C ASN A 159 6.70 -13.76 -49.39
#